data_AF-A0AA51RSF4-F1
#
_entry.id   AF-A0AA51RSF4-F1
#
_cell.length_a   1.000
_cell.length_b   1.000
_cell.length_c   1.000
_cell.angle_alpha   90.00
_cell.angle_beta   90.00
_cell.angle_gamma   90.00
#
_symmetry.space_group_name_H-M   'P 1'
#
loop_
_entity.id
_entity.type
_entity.pdbx_description
1 polymer ?
#
loop_
_entity_poly.entity_id
_entity_poly.type
_entity_poly.pdbx_seq_one_letter_code
_entity_poly.pdbx_strand_id
1 'polypeptide(L)'
;MEHQRKYLFIATVAALSTYIITASTAEKKIDPTKVNPPTVTQPNIKPPKVINPNALTTAERNALRKQLNQHRIDYRKYMDKLKDYRDRVADEKLIRNQNTARARTNLRSQNHEWEGVYDCNDFDPAINPTQNEVCDGIDNDCDGDVDENVTANLFLDADGDGWGDPSKPIKACWEESGYVSRAHDCDDQNFQIFPGSHDVEGDGIDANCDGKDG
;
A
#
# COMPACT_ATOMS: atom_id res chain seq x y z
N MET A 1 31.03 -37.37 -32.79
CA MET A 1 30.22 -37.39 -31.55
C MET A 1 30.96 -36.92 -30.29
N GLU A 2 32.28 -37.14 -30.17
CA GLU A 2 33.05 -36.74 -28.97
C GLU A 2 33.29 -35.23 -28.87
N HIS A 3 33.48 -34.55 -30.00
CA HIS A 3 33.69 -33.10 -30.08
C HIS A 3 32.44 -32.30 -29.61
N GLN A 4 31.24 -32.70 -30.04
CA GLN A 4 29.99 -32.05 -29.59
C GLN A 4 29.72 -32.25 -28.09
N ARG A 5 30.20 -33.34 -27.48
CA ARG A 5 30.05 -33.60 -26.03
C ARG A 5 31.02 -32.75 -25.19
N LYS A 6 32.20 -32.38 -25.72
CA LYS A 6 33.17 -31.48 -25.08
C LYS A 6 32.66 -30.03 -25.06
N TYR A 7 32.07 -29.58 -26.17
CA TYR A 7 31.45 -28.25 -26.27
C TYR A 7 30.26 -28.06 -25.31
N LEU A 8 29.42 -29.09 -25.13
CA LEU A 8 28.27 -29.01 -24.23
C LEU A 8 28.67 -28.90 -22.74
N PHE A 9 29.80 -29.49 -22.35
CA PHE A 9 30.30 -29.45 -20.98
C PHE A 9 31.01 -28.11 -20.65
N ILE A 10 31.80 -27.58 -21.58
CA ILE A 10 32.43 -26.26 -21.43
C ILE A 10 31.38 -25.15 -21.45
N ALA A 11 30.34 -25.28 -22.29
CA ALA A 11 29.22 -24.36 -22.34
C ALA A 11 28.39 -24.35 -21.04
N THR A 12 28.27 -25.48 -20.34
CA THR A 12 27.51 -25.56 -19.07
C THR A 12 28.27 -24.97 -17.88
N VAL A 13 29.60 -25.13 -17.83
CA VAL A 13 30.44 -24.47 -16.81
C VAL A 13 30.52 -22.96 -17.03
N ALA A 14 30.68 -22.52 -18.29
CA ALA A 14 30.66 -21.10 -18.64
C ALA A 14 29.29 -20.47 -18.34
N ALA A 15 28.19 -21.15 -18.66
CA ALA A 15 26.85 -20.68 -18.30
C ALA A 15 26.69 -20.54 -16.78
N LEU A 16 27.21 -21.47 -15.98
CA LEU A 16 27.17 -21.38 -14.51
C LEU A 16 27.96 -20.19 -13.94
N SER A 17 29.09 -19.82 -14.53
CA SER A 17 29.90 -18.69 -14.03
C SER A 17 29.37 -17.33 -14.46
N THR A 18 28.80 -17.15 -15.66
CA THR A 18 28.06 -15.91 -15.99
C THR A 18 26.81 -15.76 -15.14
N TYR A 19 26.17 -16.89 -14.84
CA TYR A 19 24.97 -17.01 -14.02
C TYR A 19 25.24 -16.70 -12.52
N ILE A 20 26.37 -17.17 -12.01
CA ILE A 20 27.21 -16.58 -10.96
C ILE A 20 27.01 -15.09 -10.64
N ILE A 21 27.47 -14.32 -11.63
CA ILE A 21 27.73 -12.90 -11.57
C ILE A 21 26.43 -12.10 -11.67
N THR A 22 25.44 -12.60 -12.43
CA THR A 22 24.12 -11.96 -12.55
C THR A 22 23.29 -12.07 -11.27
N ALA A 23 23.40 -13.18 -10.53
CA ALA A 23 22.73 -13.32 -9.23
C ALA A 23 23.31 -12.36 -8.18
N SER A 24 24.65 -12.28 -8.08
CA SER A 24 25.35 -11.38 -7.15
C SER A 24 25.07 -9.88 -7.43
N THR A 25 24.89 -9.50 -8.70
CA THR A 25 24.54 -8.10 -9.05
C THR A 25 23.07 -7.76 -8.78
N ALA A 26 22.16 -8.74 -8.79
CA ALA A 26 20.75 -8.55 -8.44
C ALA A 26 20.54 -8.30 -6.94
N GLU A 27 21.36 -8.90 -6.06
CA GLU A 27 21.30 -8.71 -4.60
C GLU A 27 21.73 -7.30 -4.16
N LYS A 28 22.73 -6.71 -4.82
CA LYS A 28 23.21 -5.35 -4.50
C LYS A 28 22.18 -4.24 -4.75
N LYS A 29 21.07 -4.55 -5.43
CA LYS A 29 19.97 -3.60 -5.70
C LYS A 29 18.83 -3.68 -4.67
N ILE A 30 18.96 -4.54 -3.65
CA ILE A 30 17.96 -4.71 -2.59
C ILE A 30 18.31 -3.73 -1.45
N ASP A 31 17.41 -2.79 -1.17
CA ASP A 31 17.53 -1.86 -0.04
C ASP A 31 17.10 -2.59 1.25
N PRO A 32 18.01 -2.86 2.20
CA PRO A 32 17.73 -3.67 3.39
C PRO A 32 16.90 -2.92 4.46
N THR A 33 16.58 -1.64 4.25
CA THR A 33 15.94 -0.79 5.26
C THR A 33 14.41 -0.71 5.15
N LYS A 34 13.79 -1.36 4.13
CA LYS A 34 12.38 -1.11 3.79
C LYS A 34 11.40 -2.24 4.10
N VAL A 35 11.85 -3.49 4.23
CA VAL A 35 11.06 -4.64 4.71
C VAL A 35 12.05 -5.64 5.29
N ASN A 36 11.74 -6.35 6.40
CA ASN A 36 12.57 -7.46 6.90
C ASN A 36 12.88 -8.42 5.74
N PRO A 37 14.08 -8.39 5.15
CA PRO A 37 14.34 -9.16 3.95
C PRO A 37 14.29 -10.64 4.36
N PRO A 38 13.58 -11.51 3.63
CA PRO A 38 13.67 -12.94 3.89
C PRO A 38 15.15 -13.31 3.85
N THR A 39 15.58 -14.21 4.73
CA THR A 39 16.96 -14.72 4.76
C THR A 39 17.21 -15.52 3.49
N VAL A 40 17.42 -14.82 2.38
CA VAL A 40 17.64 -15.36 1.03
C VAL A 40 19.14 -15.49 0.88
N THR A 41 19.72 -16.46 1.58
CA THR A 41 21.12 -16.83 1.36
C THR A 41 21.21 -17.57 0.04
N GLN A 42 22.09 -17.12 -0.86
CA GLN A 42 22.48 -17.95 -2.01
C GLN A 42 22.93 -19.32 -1.52
N PRO A 43 22.53 -20.42 -2.18
CA PRO A 43 23.13 -21.71 -1.88
C PRO A 43 24.65 -21.59 -2.05
N ASN A 44 25.42 -22.08 -1.07
CA ASN A 44 26.89 -22.09 -1.12
C ASN A 44 27.34 -23.17 -2.12
N ILE A 45 27.30 -22.83 -3.42
CA ILE A 45 27.61 -23.74 -4.52
C ILE A 45 29.13 -23.70 -4.75
N LYS A 46 29.84 -24.68 -4.20
CA LYS A 46 31.26 -24.87 -4.53
C LYS A 46 31.35 -25.49 -5.93
N PRO A 47 32.01 -24.84 -6.91
CA PRO A 47 32.17 -25.44 -8.23
C PRO A 47 32.93 -26.77 -8.10
N PRO A 48 32.51 -27.83 -8.82
CA PRO A 48 33.19 -29.10 -8.79
C PRO A 48 34.64 -28.90 -9.27
N LYS A 49 35.61 -29.38 -8.49
CA LYS A 49 37.05 -29.29 -8.81
C LYS A 49 37.35 -30.23 -9.99
N VAL A 50 37.23 -29.73 -11.23
CA VAL A 50 37.52 -30.53 -12.44
C VAL A 50 38.99 -30.37 -12.81
N ILE A 51 39.79 -31.43 -12.63
CA ILE A 51 41.23 -31.41 -12.91
C ILE A 51 41.55 -31.91 -14.33
N ASN A 52 40.70 -32.75 -14.95
CA ASN A 52 40.77 -33.09 -16.38
C ASN A 52 39.46 -33.74 -16.88
N PRO A 53 38.73 -33.16 -17.85
CA PRO A 53 37.47 -33.71 -18.37
C PRO A 53 37.59 -35.10 -19.03
N ASN A 54 38.80 -35.47 -19.47
CA ASN A 54 39.06 -36.72 -20.18
C ASN A 54 39.38 -37.90 -19.22
N ALA A 55 39.51 -37.65 -17.92
CA ALA A 55 39.86 -38.67 -16.92
C ALA A 55 38.66 -39.19 -16.12
N LEU A 56 37.44 -38.72 -16.41
CA LEU A 56 36.23 -39.06 -15.64
C LEU A 56 35.62 -40.38 -16.10
N THR A 57 35.38 -41.28 -15.14
CA THR A 57 34.61 -42.50 -15.33
C THR A 57 33.14 -42.18 -15.67
N THR A 58 32.41 -43.17 -16.20
CA THR A 58 30.98 -43.04 -16.46
C THR A 58 30.17 -42.79 -15.19
N ALA A 59 30.58 -43.38 -14.06
CA ALA A 59 29.94 -43.17 -12.76
C ALA A 59 30.10 -41.72 -12.27
N GLU A 60 31.32 -41.16 -12.36
CA GLU A 60 31.59 -39.77 -11.96
C GLU A 60 30.84 -38.76 -12.85
N ARG A 61 30.73 -39.03 -14.15
CA ARG A 61 29.92 -38.19 -15.06
C ARG A 61 28.43 -38.21 -14.70
N ASN A 62 27.90 -39.36 -14.30
CA ASN A 62 26.50 -39.47 -13.89
C ASN A 62 26.24 -38.80 -12.53
N ALA A 63 27.17 -38.91 -11.59
CA ALA A 63 27.11 -38.20 -10.32
C ALA A 63 27.12 -36.66 -10.51
N LEU A 64 28.00 -36.17 -11.39
CA LEU A 64 28.09 -34.75 -11.72
C LEU A 64 26.82 -34.21 -12.40
N ARG A 65 26.19 -35.01 -13.29
CA ARG A 65 24.90 -34.67 -13.90
C ARG A 65 23.77 -34.58 -12.86
N LYS A 66 23.75 -35.48 -11.89
CA LYS A 66 22.77 -35.47 -10.80
C LYS A 66 22.93 -34.22 -9.93
N GLN A 67 24.17 -33.86 -9.58
CA GLN A 67 24.48 -32.63 -8.85
C GLN A 67 24.05 -31.38 -9.65
N LEU A 68 24.38 -31.32 -10.93
CA LEU A 68 23.98 -30.20 -11.80
C LEU A 68 22.45 -30.04 -11.88
N ASN A 69 21.71 -31.14 -11.99
CA ASN A 69 20.26 -31.09 -12.00
C ASN A 69 19.68 -30.61 -10.66
N GLN A 70 20.25 -31.04 -9.53
CA GLN A 70 19.84 -30.56 -8.21
C GLN A 70 20.08 -29.05 -8.07
N HIS A 71 21.25 -28.57 -8.49
CA HIS A 71 21.56 -27.13 -8.49
C HIS A 71 20.58 -26.31 -9.32
N ARG A 72 20.13 -26.83 -10.47
CA ARG A 72 19.12 -26.15 -11.30
C ARG A 72 17.77 -26.03 -10.59
N ILE A 73 17.39 -27.03 -9.79
CA ILE A 73 16.14 -27.02 -9.02
C ILE A 73 16.22 -26.02 -7.87
N ASP A 74 17.30 -26.06 -7.10
CA ASP A 74 17.51 -25.16 -5.95
C ASP A 74 17.57 -23.71 -6.43
N TYR A 75 18.21 -23.48 -7.57
CA TYR A 75 18.26 -22.17 -8.18
C TYR A 75 16.89 -21.65 -8.65
N ARG A 76 16.04 -22.52 -9.24
CA ARG A 76 14.66 -22.13 -9.60
C ARG A 76 13.87 -21.69 -8.37
N LYS A 77 13.94 -22.46 -7.28
CA LYS A 77 13.29 -22.11 -6.01
C LYS A 77 13.79 -20.77 -5.46
N TYR A 78 15.09 -20.49 -5.58
CA TYR A 78 15.66 -19.20 -5.19
C TYR A 78 15.12 -18.05 -6.05
N MET A 79 14.99 -18.24 -7.36
CA MET A 79 14.40 -17.23 -8.24
C MET A 79 12.92 -16.99 -7.98
N ASP A 80 12.17 -18.03 -7.66
CA ASP A 80 10.76 -17.91 -7.29
C ASP A 80 10.62 -17.08 -6.01
N LYS A 81 11.46 -17.33 -5.00
CA LYS A 81 11.53 -16.50 -3.77
C LYS A 81 11.92 -15.05 -4.04
N LEU A 82 12.85 -14.80 -4.97
CA LEU A 82 13.23 -13.43 -5.35
C LEU A 82 12.12 -12.71 -6.12
N LYS A 83 11.38 -13.43 -6.97
CA LYS A 83 10.24 -12.88 -7.70
C LYS A 83 9.15 -12.49 -6.71
N ASP A 84 8.77 -13.40 -5.83
CA ASP A 84 7.82 -13.19 -4.74
C ASP A 84 8.23 -12.02 -3.81
N TYR A 85 9.51 -11.87 -3.47
CA TYR A 85 10.01 -10.70 -2.75
C TYR A 85 9.88 -9.39 -3.54
N ARG A 86 10.20 -9.40 -4.84
CA ARG A 86 10.04 -8.20 -5.69
C ARG A 86 8.58 -7.83 -5.86
N ASP A 87 7.71 -8.82 -5.98
CA ASP A 87 6.27 -8.61 -6.10
C ASP A 87 5.76 -7.98 -4.80
N ARG A 88 6.13 -8.48 -3.62
CA ARG A 88 5.81 -7.83 -2.33
C ARG A 88 6.36 -6.41 -2.16
N VAL A 89 7.59 -6.13 -2.60
CA VAL A 89 8.17 -4.77 -2.52
C VAL A 89 7.52 -3.83 -3.55
N ALA A 90 7.14 -4.36 -4.72
CA ALA A 90 6.35 -3.63 -5.70
C ALA A 90 4.95 -3.34 -5.13
N ASP A 91 4.35 -4.29 -4.42
CA ASP A 91 3.08 -4.13 -3.72
C ASP A 91 3.19 -3.13 -2.57
N GLU A 92 4.27 -3.13 -1.76
CA GLU A 92 4.47 -2.13 -0.69
C GLU A 92 4.70 -0.71 -1.26
N LYS A 93 5.41 -0.60 -2.39
CA LYS A 93 5.56 0.68 -3.12
C LYS A 93 4.25 1.10 -3.76
N LEU A 94 3.47 0.13 -4.23
CA LEU A 94 2.13 0.33 -4.77
C LEU A 94 1.18 0.77 -3.65
N ILE A 95 1.18 0.14 -2.47
CA ILE A 95 0.40 0.48 -1.26
C ILE A 95 0.75 1.88 -0.76
N ARG A 96 2.05 2.24 -0.64
CA ARG A 96 2.43 3.62 -0.25
C ARG A 96 1.99 4.68 -1.26
N ASN A 97 2.12 4.38 -2.55
CA ASN A 97 1.64 5.26 -3.61
C ASN A 97 0.12 5.22 -3.75
N GLN A 98 -0.54 4.14 -3.32
CA GLN A 98 -1.98 3.95 -3.29
C GLN A 98 -2.59 4.68 -2.10
N ASN A 99 -1.95 4.75 -0.94
CA ASN A 99 -2.38 5.63 0.16
C ASN A 99 -2.29 7.12 -0.23
N THR A 100 -1.55 7.45 -1.30
CA THR A 100 -1.50 8.79 -1.91
C THR A 100 -2.28 8.93 -3.24
N ALA A 101 -2.75 7.83 -3.85
CA ALA A 101 -3.42 7.84 -5.17
C ALA A 101 -4.73 7.03 -5.27
N ARG A 102 -5.13 6.25 -4.25
CA ARG A 102 -6.42 5.51 -4.15
C ARG A 102 -7.61 6.40 -3.84
N ALA A 103 -7.44 7.71 -3.96
CA ALA A 103 -8.55 8.58 -4.30
C ALA A 103 -9.23 8.17 -5.63
N ARG A 104 -8.62 7.43 -6.58
CA ARG A 104 -9.28 7.05 -7.85
C ARG A 104 -8.79 5.71 -8.47
N THR A 105 -9.65 4.69 -8.47
CA THR A 105 -9.75 3.55 -9.44
C THR A 105 -8.75 2.37 -9.41
N ASN A 106 -9.31 1.17 -9.11
CA ASN A 106 -9.18 -0.13 -9.80
C ASN A 106 -7.80 -0.73 -10.19
N LEU A 107 -7.41 -1.80 -9.50
CA LEU A 107 -6.69 -2.98 -10.06
C LEU A 107 -7.17 -4.22 -9.28
N ARG A 108 -8.28 -4.86 -9.67
CA ARG A 108 -8.45 -5.89 -10.71
C ARG A 108 -8.10 -7.32 -10.23
N SER A 109 -9.15 -8.11 -10.03
CA SER A 109 -9.35 -9.47 -10.52
C SER A 109 -8.11 -10.37 -10.60
N GLN A 110 -8.01 -11.32 -9.65
CA GLN A 110 -7.84 -12.73 -9.99
C GLN A 110 -8.66 -13.60 -9.03
N ASN A 111 -9.89 -13.89 -9.46
CA ASN A 111 -10.71 -15.04 -9.09
C ASN A 111 -10.85 -15.37 -7.59
N HIS A 112 -11.91 -14.88 -6.97
CA HIS A 112 -12.83 -15.79 -6.29
C HIS A 112 -14.26 -15.36 -6.59
N GLU A 113 -14.92 -16.22 -7.36
CA GLU A 113 -16.35 -16.31 -7.55
C GLU A 113 -17.00 -16.66 -6.20
N TRP A 114 -17.29 -15.66 -5.37
CA TRP A 114 -18.20 -15.72 -4.22
C TRP A 114 -18.55 -14.26 -3.90
N GLU A 115 -19.84 -13.95 -3.77
CA GLU A 115 -20.34 -12.63 -3.33
C GLU A 115 -20.01 -12.40 -1.84
N GLY A 116 -18.73 -12.42 -1.50
CA GLY A 116 -18.19 -12.11 -0.19
C GLY A 116 -17.51 -10.76 -0.28
N VAL A 117 -18.06 -9.80 0.45
CA VAL A 117 -17.46 -8.48 0.63
C VAL A 117 -15.99 -8.66 1.03
N TYR A 118 -15.10 -7.89 0.40
CA TYR A 118 -13.66 -8.04 0.54
C TYR A 118 -13.22 -7.51 1.91
N ASP A 119 -12.57 -8.37 2.70
CA ASP A 119 -11.85 -7.93 3.89
C ASP A 119 -10.59 -7.17 3.45
N CYS A 120 -10.57 -5.87 3.73
CA CYS A 120 -9.47 -4.99 3.37
C CYS A 120 -8.25 -5.13 4.30
N ASN A 121 -8.38 -5.85 5.43
CA ASN A 121 -7.29 -6.15 6.34
C ASN A 121 -7.44 -7.50 7.07
N ASP A 122 -6.98 -8.58 6.42
CA ASP A 122 -6.98 -9.96 6.96
C ASP A 122 -6.26 -10.15 8.32
N PHE A 123 -5.48 -9.16 8.79
CA PHE A 123 -4.75 -9.24 10.06
C PHE A 123 -5.45 -8.53 11.21
N ASP A 124 -6.50 -7.75 10.93
CA ASP A 124 -7.20 -6.97 11.94
C ASP A 124 -8.70 -7.29 11.95
N PRO A 125 -9.21 -8.00 12.97
CA PRO A 125 -10.64 -8.31 13.07
C PRO A 125 -11.52 -7.08 13.31
N ALA A 126 -10.95 -5.89 13.55
CA ALA A 126 -11.69 -4.63 13.66
C ALA A 126 -11.81 -3.89 12.31
N ILE A 127 -11.29 -4.44 11.21
CA ILE A 127 -11.39 -3.86 9.87
C ILE A 127 -11.92 -4.95 8.95
N ASN A 128 -13.20 -4.93 8.64
CA ASN A 128 -13.86 -5.88 7.73
C ASN A 128 -15.28 -5.39 7.38
N PRO A 129 -15.87 -5.93 6.30
CA PRO A 129 -17.26 -5.71 5.82
C PRO A 129 -18.44 -5.66 6.77
N THR A 130 -18.26 -6.08 8.02
CA THR A 130 -19.33 -6.15 9.00
C THR A 130 -19.12 -5.20 10.18
N GLN A 131 -18.02 -4.45 10.17
CA GLN A 131 -17.79 -3.41 11.17
C GLN A 131 -18.63 -2.17 10.84
N ASN A 132 -18.77 -1.32 11.84
CA ASN A 132 -19.23 0.05 11.62
C ASN A 132 -18.00 0.93 11.52
N GLU A 133 -18.11 2.00 10.74
CA GLU A 133 -17.12 3.07 10.76
C GLU A 133 -16.92 3.62 12.17
N VAL A 134 -15.66 3.93 12.45
CA VAL A 134 -15.20 4.67 13.60
C VAL A 134 -14.40 5.82 13.04
N CYS A 135 -14.55 7.02 13.60
CA CYS A 135 -13.67 8.08 13.14
C CYS A 135 -12.24 7.88 13.63
N ASP A 136 -11.41 7.25 12.81
CA ASP A 136 -10.00 7.05 13.03
C ASP A 136 -9.17 7.24 11.74
N GLY A 137 -9.83 7.63 10.63
CA GLY A 137 -9.20 7.82 9.33
C GLY A 137 -8.95 6.50 8.58
N ILE A 138 -9.59 5.41 8.99
CA ILE A 138 -9.51 4.08 8.40
C ILE A 138 -10.91 3.68 7.92
N ASP A 139 -10.96 3.05 6.74
CA ASP A 139 -12.14 2.35 6.23
C ASP A 139 -12.31 1.06 7.06
N ASN A 140 -13.15 1.09 8.11
CA ASN A 140 -13.33 -0.03 9.02
C ASN A 140 -14.26 -1.09 8.44
N ASP A 141 -15.23 -0.69 7.61
CA ASP A 141 -16.20 -1.58 7.00
C ASP A 141 -15.83 -2.04 5.58
N CYS A 142 -14.68 -1.61 5.05
CA CYS A 142 -14.13 -1.99 3.76
C CYS A 142 -15.07 -1.73 2.57
N ASP A 143 -15.98 -0.74 2.66
CA ASP A 143 -16.87 -0.37 1.57
C ASP A 143 -16.20 0.57 0.53
N GLY A 144 -15.05 1.15 0.90
CA GLY A 144 -14.21 2.01 0.07
C GLY A 144 -14.37 3.50 0.31
N ASP A 145 -15.30 3.92 1.16
CA ASP A 145 -15.32 5.25 1.78
C ASP A 145 -14.57 5.21 3.13
N VAL A 146 -14.25 6.37 3.70
CA VAL A 146 -13.50 6.46 4.98
C VAL A 146 -14.26 7.38 5.90
N ASP A 147 -14.50 6.93 7.13
CA ASP A 147 -15.23 7.67 8.16
C ASP A 147 -16.61 8.16 7.67
N GLU A 148 -17.27 7.43 6.77
CA GLU A 148 -18.60 7.79 6.30
C GLU A 148 -19.65 7.52 7.38
N ASN A 149 -20.72 8.34 7.36
CA ASN A 149 -21.79 8.31 8.35
C ASN A 149 -21.37 8.57 9.82
N VAL A 150 -20.08 8.77 10.12
CA VAL A 150 -19.55 9.16 11.44
C VAL A 150 -19.00 10.59 11.49
N THR A 151 -18.97 11.28 10.34
CA THR A 151 -18.63 12.71 10.24
C THR A 151 -19.84 13.60 10.47
N ALA A 152 -19.61 14.78 11.07
CA ALA A 152 -20.57 15.87 11.18
C ALA A 152 -20.18 17.03 10.24
N ASN A 153 -21.18 17.82 9.83
CA ASN A 153 -20.91 19.10 9.18
C ASN A 153 -20.51 20.12 10.25
N LEU A 154 -19.36 20.75 10.06
CA LEU A 154 -18.95 21.92 10.83
C LEU A 154 -18.84 23.12 9.89
N PHE A 155 -19.05 24.31 10.44
CA PHE A 155 -19.11 25.58 9.72
C PHE A 155 -18.06 26.53 10.29
N LEU A 156 -17.37 27.27 9.42
CA LEU A 156 -16.36 28.24 9.84
C LEU A 156 -17.00 29.31 10.74
N ASP A 157 -16.43 29.53 11.91
CA ASP A 157 -16.79 30.58 12.88
C ASP A 157 -15.63 31.58 12.95
N ALA A 158 -15.64 32.58 12.05
CA ALA A 158 -14.49 33.47 11.88
C ALA A 158 -14.47 34.62 12.90
N ASP A 159 -15.60 34.98 13.50
CA ASP A 159 -15.70 36.04 14.50
C ASP A 159 -15.83 35.53 15.96
N GLY A 160 -16.09 34.24 16.16
CA GLY A 160 -16.03 33.55 17.43
C GLY A 160 -17.29 33.65 18.29
N ASP A 161 -18.48 33.84 17.69
CA ASP A 161 -19.74 33.89 18.44
C ASP A 161 -20.40 32.52 18.69
N GLY A 162 -19.87 31.46 18.08
CA GLY A 162 -20.37 30.09 18.21
C GLY A 162 -21.39 29.67 17.17
N TRP A 163 -21.64 30.50 16.15
CA TRP A 163 -22.37 30.18 14.92
C TRP A 163 -21.42 30.27 13.74
N GLY A 164 -21.64 29.44 12.73
CA GLY A 164 -20.77 29.38 11.57
C GLY A 164 -21.49 29.59 10.25
N ASP A 165 -20.70 30.04 9.26
CA ASP A 165 -21.13 30.35 7.90
C ASP A 165 -21.63 29.08 7.16
N PRO A 166 -22.93 28.98 6.82
CA PRO A 166 -23.50 27.84 6.09
C PRO A 166 -22.87 27.57 4.72
N SER A 167 -22.21 28.57 4.12
CA SER A 167 -21.57 28.48 2.81
C SER A 167 -20.17 27.88 2.85
N LYS A 168 -19.60 27.72 4.06
CA LYS A 168 -18.26 27.15 4.28
C LYS A 168 -18.28 25.89 5.14
N PRO A 169 -19.04 24.83 4.77
CA PRO A 169 -19.05 23.59 5.52
C PRO A 169 -17.78 22.77 5.28
N ILE A 170 -17.32 22.09 6.33
CA ILE A 170 -16.41 20.96 6.25
C ILE A 170 -17.08 19.72 6.86
N LYS A 171 -16.65 18.54 6.44
CA LYS A 171 -16.97 17.29 7.14
C LYS A 171 -15.80 16.92 8.03
N ALA A 172 -16.07 16.78 9.31
CA ALA A 172 -15.08 16.37 10.29
C ALA A 172 -15.73 15.49 11.35
N CYS A 173 -14.93 14.66 12.00
CA CYS A 173 -15.42 13.80 13.08
C CYS A 173 -15.36 14.45 14.45
N TRP A 174 -14.54 15.47 14.58
CA TRP A 174 -14.26 16.17 15.82
C TRP A 174 -14.46 17.65 15.56
N GLU A 175 -14.77 18.40 16.61
CA GLU A 175 -14.72 19.87 16.53
C GLU A 175 -13.31 20.31 16.13
N GLU A 176 -13.23 21.02 15.01
CA GLU A 176 -11.99 21.63 14.55
C GLU A 176 -11.89 23.06 15.08
N SER A 177 -10.68 23.49 15.45
CA SER A 177 -10.48 24.86 15.94
C SER A 177 -10.92 25.87 14.88
N GLY A 178 -11.82 26.78 15.25
CA GLY A 178 -12.39 27.78 14.33
C GLY A 178 -13.61 27.28 13.54
N TYR A 179 -14.13 26.09 13.87
CA TYR A 179 -15.35 25.55 13.28
C TYR A 179 -16.35 25.13 14.36
N VAL A 180 -17.64 25.30 14.08
CA VAL A 180 -18.74 24.95 15.00
C VAL A 180 -19.82 24.15 14.30
N SER A 181 -20.60 23.37 15.05
CA SER A 181 -21.71 22.56 14.50
C SER A 181 -22.99 23.37 14.24
N ARG A 182 -23.07 24.58 14.78
CA ARG A 182 -24.23 25.47 14.61
C ARG A 182 -24.06 26.30 13.34
N ALA A 183 -24.94 26.08 12.37
CA ALA A 183 -24.99 26.87 11.14
C ALA A 183 -25.90 28.09 11.30
N HIS A 184 -25.89 28.97 10.30
CA HIS A 184 -26.81 30.10 10.09
C HIS A 184 -26.34 31.44 10.64
N ASP A 185 -25.04 31.60 10.80
CA ASP A 185 -24.47 32.94 10.88
C ASP A 185 -24.67 33.67 9.54
N CYS A 186 -25.25 34.87 9.61
CA CYS A 186 -25.52 35.74 8.47
C CYS A 186 -24.46 36.85 8.28
N ASP A 187 -23.56 37.05 9.24
CA ASP A 187 -22.40 37.97 9.15
C ASP A 187 -21.17 37.45 9.92
N ASP A 188 -20.42 36.53 9.28
CA ASP A 188 -19.15 35.90 9.72
C ASP A 188 -17.97 36.86 9.93
N GLN A 189 -18.25 38.15 10.16
CA GLN A 189 -17.27 39.18 10.52
C GLN A 189 -17.69 39.96 11.76
N ASN A 190 -18.84 39.67 12.34
CA ASN A 190 -19.43 40.43 13.42
C ASN A 190 -20.12 39.52 14.45
N PHE A 191 -19.39 39.22 15.53
CA PHE A 191 -19.82 38.36 16.64
C PHE A 191 -21.13 38.77 17.37
N GLN A 192 -21.74 39.90 17.00
CA GLN A 192 -23.03 40.37 17.52
C GLN A 192 -24.21 40.00 16.61
N ILE A 193 -23.95 39.56 15.38
CA ILE A 193 -24.98 39.24 14.39
C ILE A 193 -25.01 37.72 14.22
N PHE A 194 -25.98 37.07 14.88
CA PHE A 194 -26.10 35.63 14.86
C PHE A 194 -27.51 35.18 15.25
N PRO A 195 -27.89 33.92 14.97
CA PRO A 195 -29.20 33.39 15.36
C PRO A 195 -29.55 33.58 16.84
N GLY A 196 -30.58 34.40 17.08
CA GLY A 196 -31.10 34.70 18.43
C GLY A 196 -30.48 35.93 19.11
N SER A 197 -29.66 36.72 18.40
CA SER A 197 -29.26 38.05 18.85
C SER A 197 -30.45 39.01 19.04
N HIS A 198 -30.23 40.10 19.79
CA HIS A 198 -31.24 41.16 19.89
C HIS A 198 -31.25 41.97 18.61
N ASP A 199 -32.42 42.03 17.98
CA ASP A 199 -32.66 42.79 16.77
C ASP A 199 -33.35 44.13 17.10
N VAL A 200 -32.99 45.18 16.35
CA VAL A 200 -33.43 46.55 16.61
C VAL A 200 -34.25 47.05 15.41
N GLU A 201 -35.56 47.05 15.59
CA GLU A 201 -36.52 47.54 14.59
C GLU A 201 -36.09 48.85 13.89
N GLY A 202 -35.88 48.75 12.58
CA GLY A 202 -35.70 49.86 11.65
C GLY A 202 -34.29 50.38 11.50
N ASP A 203 -33.27 49.66 12.00
CA ASP A 203 -31.87 49.99 11.74
C ASP A 203 -31.34 49.40 10.40
N GLY A 204 -32.14 48.53 9.76
CA GLY A 204 -31.83 47.90 8.47
C GLY A 204 -30.84 46.73 8.55
N ILE A 205 -30.53 46.25 9.76
CA ILE A 205 -29.69 45.09 10.03
C ILE A 205 -30.61 43.96 10.48
N ASP A 206 -30.40 42.76 9.95
CA ASP A 206 -31.02 41.52 10.46
C ASP A 206 -30.03 40.93 11.47
N ALA A 207 -30.08 41.40 12.72
CA ALA A 207 -29.06 41.02 13.71
C ALA A 207 -29.26 39.59 14.22
N ASN A 208 -30.47 39.03 14.10
CA ASN A 208 -30.83 37.72 14.63
C ASN A 208 -30.89 36.62 13.56
N CYS A 209 -30.54 36.95 12.32
CA CYS A 209 -30.52 36.08 11.15
C CYS A 209 -31.85 35.35 10.86
N ASP A 210 -33.00 35.97 11.14
CA ASP A 210 -34.33 35.40 10.87
C ASP A 210 -34.92 35.81 9.51
N GLY A 211 -34.18 36.62 8.75
CA GLY A 211 -34.56 37.14 7.45
C GLY A 211 -35.42 38.40 7.51
N LYS A 212 -35.51 39.06 8.66
CA LYS A 212 -36.25 40.31 8.87
C LYS A 212 -35.43 41.28 9.72
N ASP A 213 -35.82 42.54 9.63
CA ASP A 213 -35.44 43.61 10.56
C ASP A 213 -36.59 43.71 11.58
N GLY A 214 -36.31 43.46 12.87
CA GLY A 214 -37.30 43.08 13.89
C GLY A 214 -37.25 43.82 15.22
#